data_AF-A0A1G1CRF7-F1
#
_entry.id   AF-A0A1G1CRF7-F1
#
_cell.length_a   1.000
_cell.length_b   1.000
_cell.length_c   1.000
_cell.angle_alpha   90.00
_cell.angle_beta   90.00
_cell.angle_gamma   90.00
#
_symmetry.space_group_name_H-M   'P 1'
#
loop_
_entity.id
_entity.type
_entity.pdbx_description
1 polymer ?
#
loop_
_entity_poly.entity_id
_entity_poly.type
_entity_poly.pdbx_seq_one_letter_code
_entity_poly.pdbx_strand_id
1 'polypeptide(L)'
;MSEDKTIQKLKQAAQFIDMCIRHKAYMEEIPALTVGVIYKDQVIFTKGYGSATEKTCFRIASISKIFTTIPISPASRSQEAKPR
;
A
#
# COMPACT_ATOMS: atom_id res chain seq x y z
N MET A 1 -15.33 11.77 17.66
CA MET A 1 -14.55 11.28 18.84
C MET A 1 -14.22 9.77 18.80
N SER A 2 -14.87 8.94 17.97
CA SER A 2 -14.55 7.49 17.87
C SER A 2 -13.44 7.17 16.85
N GLU A 3 -13.36 7.89 15.72
CA GLU A 3 -12.39 7.60 14.65
C GLU A 3 -10.93 7.92 15.03
N ASP A 4 -10.68 8.97 15.81
CA ASP A 4 -9.34 9.31 16.30
C ASP A 4 -8.71 8.17 17.12
N LYS A 5 -9.50 7.52 17.98
CA LYS A 5 -9.04 6.38 18.78
C LYS A 5 -8.66 5.19 17.90
N THR A 6 -9.37 4.99 16.80
CA THR A 6 -9.08 3.93 15.83
C THR A 6 -7.78 4.23 15.08
N ILE A 7 -7.60 5.46 14.58
CA ILE A 7 -6.36 5.86 13.90
C ILE A 7 -5.16 5.73 14.85
N GLN A 8 -5.31 6.09 16.11
CA GLN A 8 -4.25 5.96 17.10
C GLN A 8 -3.85 4.49 17.33
N LYS A 9 -4.82 3.57 17.42
CA LYS A 9 -4.54 2.12 17.47
C LYS A 9 -3.86 1.61 16.20
N LEU A 10 -4.27 2.10 15.03
CA LEU A 10 -3.65 1.74 13.76
C LEU A 10 -2.20 2.22 13.67
N LYS A 11 -1.89 3.41 14.21
CA LYS A 11 -0.51 3.91 14.32
C LYS A 11 0.35 3.03 15.23
N GLN A 12 -0.20 2.55 16.35
CA GLN A 12 0.50 1.61 17.23
C GLN A 12 0.74 0.26 16.52
N ALA A 13 -0.25 -0.26 15.80
CA ALA A 13 -0.07 -1.46 14.99
C ALA A 13 0.99 -1.26 13.90
N ALA A 14 1.06 -0.09 13.28
CA ALA A 14 2.09 0.25 12.31
C ALA A 14 3.50 0.28 12.92
N GLN A 15 3.66 0.65 14.20
CA GLN A 15 4.96 0.55 14.90
C GLN A 15 5.40 -0.90 15.07
N PHE A 16 4.47 -1.81 15.36
CA PHE A 16 4.76 -3.24 15.42
C PHE A 16 5.21 -3.77 14.05
N ILE A 17 4.49 -3.39 12.98
CA ILE A 17 4.87 -3.71 11.59
C ILE A 17 6.27 -3.19 11.27
N ASP A 18 6.59 -1.95 11.63
CA ASP A 18 7.91 -1.34 11.41
C ASP A 18 9.03 -2.13 12.09
N MET A 19 8.82 -2.58 13.33
CA MET A 19 9.79 -3.41 14.05
C MET A 19 10.00 -4.77 13.36
N CYS A 20 8.91 -5.46 13.00
CA CYS A 20 8.99 -6.75 12.31
C CYS A 20 9.69 -6.65 10.96
N ILE A 21 9.39 -5.61 10.17
CA ILE A 21 10.04 -5.39 8.87
C ILE A 21 11.52 -5.12 9.05
N ARG A 22 11.93 -4.26 9.99
CA ARG A 22 13.36 -4.02 10.24
C ARG A 22 14.10 -5.29 10.59
N HIS A 23 13.52 -6.09 11.47
CA HIS A 23 14.12 -7.36 11.88
C HIS A 23 14.28 -8.30 10.67
N LYS A 24 13.23 -8.48 9.87
CA LYS A 24 13.29 -9.33 8.67
C LYS A 24 14.23 -8.79 7.61
N ALA A 25 14.16 -7.50 7.29
CA ALA A 25 15.02 -6.88 6.27
C ALA A 25 16.50 -7.00 6.64
N TYR A 26 16.83 -6.90 7.93
CA TYR A 26 18.18 -7.15 8.42
C TYR A 26 18.57 -8.64 8.29
N MET A 27 17.71 -9.56 8.75
CA MET A 27 18.01 -11.00 8.75
C MET A 27 18.08 -11.62 7.36
N GLU A 28 17.31 -11.10 6.41
CA GLU A 28 17.26 -11.57 5.01
C GLU A 28 18.14 -10.71 4.09
N GLU A 29 18.94 -9.79 4.63
CA GLU A 29 19.85 -8.89 3.90
C GLU A 29 19.17 -8.15 2.73
N ILE A 30 17.92 -7.72 2.94
CA ILE A 30 17.13 -7.03 1.90
C ILE A 30 17.72 -5.63 1.71
N PRO A 31 18.28 -5.29 0.52
CA PRO A 31 19.04 -4.05 0.33
C PRO A 31 18.16 -2.79 0.29
N ALA A 32 16.90 -2.96 -0.10
CA ALA A 32 15.93 -1.89 -0.30
C ALA A 32 14.51 -2.44 -0.21
N LEU A 33 13.67 -1.83 0.63
CA LEU A 33 12.26 -2.19 0.78
C LEU A 33 11.45 -0.95 1.12
N THR A 34 10.27 -0.80 0.54
CA THR A 34 9.31 0.26 0.89
C THR A 34 7.98 -0.36 1.27
N VAL A 35 7.37 0.13 2.35
CA VAL A 35 6.05 -0.33 2.83
C VAL A 35 5.12 0.85 3.01
N GLY A 36 3.86 0.67 2.59
CA GLY A 36 2.76 1.60 2.81
C GLY A 36 1.54 0.87 3.37
N VAL A 37 0.89 1.44 4.38
CA VAL A 37 -0.34 0.95 5.01
C VAL A 37 -1.40 2.03 4.86
N ILE A 38 -2.52 1.67 4.21
CA ILE A 38 -3.63 2.57 3.92
C ILE A 38 -4.90 2.00 4.55
N TYR A 39 -5.69 2.85 5.22
CA TYR A 39 -6.98 2.48 5.80
C TYR A 39 -7.99 3.60 5.56
N LYS A 40 -9.15 3.26 4.99
CA LYS A 40 -10.21 4.23 4.62
C LYS A 40 -9.64 5.46 3.90
N ASP A 41 -8.88 5.22 2.83
CA ASP A 41 -8.25 6.24 1.98
C ASP A 41 -7.21 7.14 2.67
N GLN A 42 -6.87 6.85 3.93
CA GLN A 42 -5.82 7.57 4.66
C GLN A 42 -4.56 6.73 4.72
N VAL A 43 -3.43 7.37 4.42
CA VAL A 43 -2.10 6.80 4.65
C VAL A 43 -1.85 6.78 6.15
N ILE A 44 -1.83 5.58 6.72
CA ILE A 44 -1.56 5.37 8.15
C ILE A 44 -0.05 5.33 8.40
N PHE A 45 0.70 4.74 7.48
CA PHE A 45 2.13 4.55 7.60
C PHE A 45 2.77 4.39 6.22
N THR A 46 3.88 5.07 5.97
CA THR A 46 4.77 4.82 4.83
C THR A 46 6.21 4.92 5.30
N LYS A 47 7.07 4.00 4.84
CA LYS A 47 8.48 4.02 5.19
C LYS A 47 9.33 3.24 4.19
N GLY A 48 10.50 3.79 3.87
CA GLY A 48 11.59 3.09 3.20
C GLY A 48 12.59 2.48 4.18
N TYR A 49 13.17 1.34 3.81
CA TYR A 49 14.16 0.58 4.56
C TYR A 49 15.40 0.33 3.69
N GLY A 50 16.55 0.23 4.34
CA GLY A 50 17.83 0.08 3.66
C GLY A 50 18.18 1.33 2.86
N SER A 51 18.51 1.16 1.59
CA SER A 51 18.85 2.25 0.66
C SER A 51 17.63 2.94 0.01
N ALA A 52 16.41 2.47 0.29
CA ALA A 52 15.19 3.01 -0.31
C ALA A 52 14.51 4.10 0.54
N THR A 53 13.95 5.08 -0.15
CA THR A 53 12.93 6.02 0.36
C THR A 53 11.53 5.57 -0.04
N GLU A 54 10.48 6.17 0.54
CA GLU A 54 9.09 5.90 0.17
C GLU A 54 8.74 6.22 -1.30
N LYS A 55 9.61 6.94 -2.01
CA LYS A 55 9.44 7.33 -3.41
C LYS A 55 10.28 6.51 -4.39
N THR A 56 11.05 5.55 -3.89
CA THR A 56 11.94 4.72 -4.73
C THR A 56 11.12 3.91 -5.74
N CYS A 57 11.50 3.94 -7.02
CA CYS A 57 10.85 3.15 -8.05
C CYS A 57 11.39 1.71 -8.05
N PHE A 58 10.50 0.74 -8.06
CA PHE A 58 10.85 -0.68 -8.11
C PHE A 58 10.38 -1.32 -9.42
N ARG A 59 11.10 -2.34 -9.89
CA ARG A 59 10.58 -3.25 -10.91
C ARG A 59 9.56 -4.18 -10.26
N ILE A 60 8.29 -4.04 -10.63
CA ILE A 60 7.17 -4.70 -9.92
C ILE A 60 6.80 -6.10 -10.46
N ALA A 61 7.50 -6.60 -11.48
CA ALA A 61 7.32 -7.94 -12.06
C ALA A 61 5.83 -8.33 -12.21
N SER A 62 5.40 -9.44 -11.62
CA SER A 62 4.02 -9.95 -11.74
C SER A 62 2.94 -9.07 -11.08
N ILE A 63 3.29 -8.13 -10.22
CA ILE A 63 2.32 -7.17 -9.65
C ILE A 63 1.71 -6.32 -10.79
N SER A 64 2.44 -6.10 -11.88
CA SER A 64 1.94 -5.42 -13.08
C SER A 64 0.63 -6.00 -13.64
N LYS A 65 0.40 -7.31 -13.47
CA LYS A 65 -0.79 -8.02 -13.98
C LYS A 65 -2.10 -7.52 -13.36
N ILE A 66 -2.04 -6.99 -12.13
CA ILE A 66 -3.21 -6.41 -11.46
C ILE A 66 -3.67 -5.18 -12.25
N PHE A 67 -2.74 -4.32 -12.65
CA PHE A 67 -3.06 -3.08 -13.37
C PHE A 67 -3.61 -3.33 -14.77
N THR A 68 -3.20 -4.41 -15.44
CA THR A 68 -3.75 -4.77 -16.76
C THR A 68 -5.13 -5.43 -16.67
N THR A 69 -5.47 -6.02 -15.52
CA THR A 69 -6.78 -6.65 -15.30
C THR A 69 -7.85 -5.61 -14.97
N ILE A 70 -7.47 -4.50 -14.32
CA ILE A 70 -8.40 -3.41 -14.04
C ILE A 70 -8.71 -2.69 -15.37
N PRO A 71 -9.96 -2.72 -15.85
CA PRO A 71 -10.31 -2.04 -17.08
C PRO A 71 -10.12 -0.52 -16.89
N ILE A 72 -9.18 0.07 -17.63
CA ILE A 72 -8.92 1.52 -17.64
C ILE A 72 -10.01 2.25 -18.47
N SER A 73 -11.05 1.57 -18.95
CA SER A 73 -12.01 2.17 -19.88
C SER A 73 -13.06 3.03 -19.16
N PRO A 74 -13.25 4.30 -19.59
CA PRO A 74 -14.41 5.11 -19.19
C PRO A 74 -15.75 4.46 -19.56
N ALA A 75 -15.76 3.50 -20.50
CA ALA A 75 -16.96 2.82 -20.98
C ALA A 75 -17.53 1.78 -20.00
N SER A 76 -16.77 1.35 -18.98
CA SER A 76 -17.26 0.40 -17.97
C SER A 76 -18.29 1.00 -16.99
N ARG A 77 -18.52 2.32 -17.04
CA ARG A 77 -19.63 3.00 -16.33
C ARG A 77 -20.93 3.12 -17.13
N SER A 78 -20.99 2.67 -18.39
CA SER A 78 -22.12 2.95 -19.30
C SER A 78 -22.85 1.70 -19.81
N GLN A 79 -23.05 0.69 -18.97
CA GLN A 79 -23.99 -0.42 -19.25
C GLN A 79 -25.25 -0.37 -18.38
N GLU A 80 -25.68 0.83 -17.99
CA GLU A 80 -26.98 1.09 -17.37
C GLU A 80 -27.77 2.14 -18.18
N ALA A 81 -28.02 1.85 -19.44
CA ALA A 81 -29.03 2.57 -20.22
C ALA A 81 -29.54 1.67 -21.34
N LYS A 82 -30.61 0.91 -21.05
CA LYS A 82 -31.42 0.21 -22.04
C LYS A 82 -32.50 1.18 -22.52
N PRO A 83 -32.44 1.74 -23.75
CA PRO A 83 -33.58 2.45 -24.29
C PRO A 83 -34.64 1.44 -24.74
N ARG A 84 -35.89 1.76 -24.43
CA ARG A 84 -37.10 1.03 -24.86
C ARG A 84 -37.35 1.22 -26.35
#